data_AF-A0A3D0Q1U7-F1
#
_entry.id   AF-A0A3D0Q1U7-F1
#
_cell.length_a   1.000
_cell.length_b   1.000
_cell.length_c   1.000
_cell.angle_alpha   90.00
_cell.angle_beta   90.00
_cell.angle_gamma   90.00
#
_symmetry.space_group_name_H-M   'P 1'
#
loop_
_entity.id
_entity.type
_entity.pdbx_description
1 polymer ?
#
loop_
_entity_poly.entity_id
_entity_poly.type
_entity_poly.pdbx_seq_one_letter_code
_entity_poly.pdbx_strand_id
1 'polypeptide(L)' 'MNKPRLIVTNVLVFVVTGLIAFVGVPFWAFSYGFDTTEIITTVVLFFVTGMSITAGYHRLWAHKTYEA' A
#
# COMPACT_ATOMS: atom_id res chain seq x y z
N MET A 1 18.80 22.12 -16.90
CA MET A 1 18.51 21.10 -15.87
C MET A 1 18.46 19.75 -16.56
N ASN A 2 19.31 18.79 -16.16
CA ASN A 2 19.35 17.47 -16.82
C ASN A 2 18.13 16.64 -16.39
N LYS A 3 17.54 15.91 -17.33
CA LYS A 3 16.43 15.00 -17.02
C LYS A 3 16.91 13.95 -16.02
N PRO A 4 16.21 13.75 -14.88
CA PRO A 4 16.60 12.73 -13.91
C PRO A 4 16.52 11.34 -14.54
N ARG A 5 17.44 10.47 -14.14
CA ARG A 5 17.50 9.09 -14.62
C ARG A 5 16.32 8.30 -14.05
N LEU A 6 15.73 7.44 -14.88
CA LEU A 6 14.74 6.49 -14.40
C LEU A 6 15.41 5.41 -13.57
N ILE A 7 14.90 5.19 -12.36
CA ILE A 7 15.30 4.07 -11.50
C ILE A 7 14.40 2.90 -11.89
N VAL A 8 14.94 1.98 -12.70
CA VAL A 8 14.17 0.86 -13.26
C VAL A 8 13.49 0.03 -12.17
N THR A 9 14.15 -0.18 -11.04
CA THR A 9 13.56 -0.87 -9.88
C THR A 9 12.27 -0.23 -9.41
N ASN A 10 12.24 1.09 -9.24
CA ASN A 10 11.04 1.80 -8.80
C ASN A 10 9.92 1.68 -9.84
N VAL A 11 10.28 1.81 -11.13
CA VAL A 11 9.34 1.62 -12.23
C VAL A 11 8.72 0.22 -12.18
N LEU A 12 9.55 -0.81 -12.01
CA LEU A 12 9.07 -2.19 -11.90
C LEU A 12 8.16 -2.39 -10.68
N VAL A 13 8.52 -1.87 -9.50
CA VAL A 13 7.69 -1.97 -8.30
C VAL A 13 6.30 -1.39 -8.56
N PHE A 14 6.21 -0.17 -9.11
CA PHE A 14 4.91 0.47 -9.36
C PHE A 14 4.11 -0.20 -10.48
N VAL A 15 4.75 -0.60 -11.57
CA VAL A 15 4.06 -1.25 -12.69
C VAL A 15 3.55 -2.64 -12.29
N VAL A 16 4.38 -3.45 -11.65
CA VAL A 16 4.00 -4.82 -11.29
C VAL A 16 2.92 -4.82 -10.21
N THR A 17 3.08 -4.04 -9.15
CA THR A 17 2.04 -3.94 -8.10
C THR A 17 0.74 -3.35 -8.63
N GLY A 18 0.83 -2.35 -9.52
CA GLY A 18 -0.33 -1.81 -10.24
C GLY A 18 -1.04 -2.85 -11.10
N LEU A 19 -0.30 -3.64 -11.90
CA LEU A 19 -0.88 -4.70 -12.72
C LEU A 19 -1.55 -5.79 -11.87
N ILE A 20 -0.95 -6.18 -10.75
CA ILE A 20 -1.57 -7.12 -9.81
C ILE A 20 -2.89 -6.54 -9.29
N ALA A 21 -2.91 -5.27 -8.88
CA ALA A 21 -4.12 -4.63 -8.36
C ALA A 21 -5.24 -4.47 -9.41
N PHE A 22 -4.91 -4.05 -10.63
CA PHE A 22 -5.91 -3.76 -11.68
C PHE A 22 -6.30 -4.96 -12.54
N VAL A 23 -5.45 -5.99 -12.63
CA VAL A 23 -5.70 -7.16 -13.47
C VAL A 23 -5.80 -8.43 -12.62
N GLY A 24 -4.80 -8.67 -11.76
CA GLY A 24 -4.75 -9.87 -10.93
C GLY A 24 -5.90 -9.99 -9.93
N VAL A 25 -6.19 -8.92 -9.20
CA VAL A 25 -7.27 -8.90 -8.18
C VAL A 25 -8.66 -9.09 -8.81
N PRO A 26 -9.07 -8.36 -9.87
CA PRO A 26 -10.35 -8.63 -10.53
C PRO A 26 -10.44 -10.04 -11.11
N PHE A 27 -9.38 -10.53 -11.76
CA PHE A 27 -9.34 -11.89 -12.29
C PHE A 27 -9.60 -12.94 -11.20
N TRP A 28 -8.94 -12.79 -10.04
CA TRP A 28 -9.14 -13.67 -8.89
C TRP A 28 -10.56 -13.55 -8.33
N ALA A 29 -11.08 -12.33 -8.20
CA ALA A 29 -12.43 -12.07 -7.71
C ALA A 29 -13.51 -12.77 -8.55
N PHE A 30 -13.37 -12.78 -9.88
CA PHE A 30 -14.32 -13.44 -10.78
C PHE A 30 -14.15 -14.96 -10.84
N SER A 31 -12.92 -15.46 -10.67
CA SER A 31 -12.62 -16.90 -10.85
C SER A 31 -12.79 -17.71 -9.56
N TYR A 32 -12.46 -17.11 -8.40
CA TYR A 32 -12.40 -17.79 -7.11
C TYR A 32 -13.21 -17.05 -6.02
N GLY A 33 -13.32 -15.72 -6.11
CA GLY A 33 -13.94 -14.89 -5.09
C GLY A 33 -13.02 -14.64 -3.88
N PHE A 34 -13.59 -13.98 -2.86
CA PHE A 34 -12.93 -13.73 -1.58
C PHE A 34 -13.87 -14.13 -0.46
N ASP A 35 -13.31 -14.70 0.60
CA ASP A 35 -14.05 -14.98 1.83
C ASP A 35 -14.08 -13.76 2.77
N THR A 36 -14.90 -13.87 3.81
CA THR A 36 -15.08 -12.81 4.80
C THR A 36 -13.79 -12.49 5.55
N THR A 37 -12.92 -13.49 5.78
CA THR A 37 -11.64 -13.31 6.48
C THR A 37 -10.72 -12.42 5.66
N GLU A 38 -10.56 -12.70 4.36
CA GLU A 38 -9.72 -11.94 3.44
C GLU A 38 -10.13 -10.46 3.38
N ILE A 39 -11.44 -10.22 3.26
CA ILE A 39 -11.99 -8.86 3.21
C ILE A 39 -11.77 -8.12 4.53
N ILE A 40 -12.07 -8.75 5.67
CA ILE A 40 -11.88 -8.14 6.99
C ILE A 40 -10.40 -7.82 7.22
N THR A 41 -9.51 -8.77 6.96
CA THR A 41 -8.07 -8.57 7.11
C THR A 41 -7.57 -7.42 6.24
N THR A 42 -8.04 -7.32 4.99
CA THR A 42 -7.69 -6.21 4.09
C THR A 42 -8.10 -4.85 4.67
N VAL A 43 -9.34 -4.74 5.16
CA VAL A 43 -9.85 -3.50 5.75
C VAL A 43 -9.06 -3.13 7.01
N VAL A 44 -8.82 -4.07 7.92
CA VAL A 44 -8.06 -3.81 9.15
C VAL A 44 -6.64 -3.37 8.84
N LEU A 45 -5.93 -4.08 7.95
CA LEU A 45 -4.56 -3.74 7.60
C LEU A 45 -4.46 -2.40 6.89
N PHE A 46 -5.44 -2.04 6.05
CA PHE A 46 -5.49 -0.73 5.40
C PHE A 46 -5.47 0.41 6.44
N PHE A 47 -6.29 0.31 7.48
CA PHE A 47 -6.33 1.34 8.52
C PHE A 47 -5.10 1.31 9.43
N VAL A 48 -4.65 0.14 9.89
CA VAL A 48 -3.52 0.05 10.81
C VAL A 48 -2.21 0.52 10.16
N THR A 49 -1.98 0.17 8.89
CA THR A 49 -0.81 0.67 8.13
C THR A 49 -0.91 2.16 7.84
N GLY A 50 -2.10 2.68 7.54
CA GLY A 50 -2.31 4.13 7.42
C GLY A 50 -2.03 4.89 8.72
N MET A 51 -2.44 4.32 9.86
CA MET A 51 -2.17 4.87 11.19
C MET A 51 -0.68 4.80 11.57
N SER A 52 0.02 3.73 11.19
CA SER A 52 1.46 3.61 11.48
C SER A 52 2.29 4.70 10.80
N ILE A 53 1.84 5.19 9.63
CA ILE A 53 2.46 6.34 8.96
C ILE A 53 1.97 7.66 9.56
N THR A 54 0.66 7.86 9.67
CA THR A 54 0.10 9.18 10.05
C THR A 54 0.28 9.52 11.53
N ALA A 55 -0.10 8.60 12.43
CA ALA A 55 0.09 8.75 13.86
C ALA A 55 1.52 8.40 14.25
N GLY A 56 2.06 7.28 13.75
CA GLY A 56 3.42 6.85 14.05
C GLY A 56 4.48 7.74 13.40
N TYR A 57 4.92 7.36 12.19
CA TYR A 57 6.09 8.00 11.57
C TYR A 57 5.98 9.52 11.47
N HIS A 58 4.84 10.04 11.03
CA HIS A 58 4.65 11.46 10.77
C HIS A 58 4.54 12.27 12.07
N ARG A 59 3.52 12.02 12.91
CA ARG A 59 3.24 12.86 14.08
C ARG A 59 4.11 12.54 15.30
N LEU A 60 4.29 11.26 15.63
CA LEU A 60 5.06 10.84 16.80
C LEU A 60 6.57 10.97 16.55
N TRP A 61 7.11 10.36 15.48
CA TRP A 61 8.57 10.30 15.31
C TRP A 61 9.17 11.49 14.54
N ALA A 62 8.58 11.88 13.41
CA ALA A 62 9.13 12.96 12.59
C ALA A 62 8.86 14.34 13.19
N HIS A 63 7.66 14.57 13.73
CA HIS A 63 7.26 15.87 14.28
C HIS A 63 7.19 15.95 15.82
N LYS A 64 7.22 14.82 16.53
CA LYS A 64 7.19 14.77 18.01
C LYS A 64 6.07 15.61 18.62
N THR A 65 4.87 15.53 18.03
CA THR A 65 3.72 16.35 18.47
C THR A 65 3.05 15.85 19.75
N TYR A 66 3.36 14.62 20.15
CA TYR A 66 2.89 13.99 21.39
C TYR A 66 3.84 12.85 21.76
N GLU A 67 3.73 12.36 23.00
CA GLU A 67 4.41 11.16 23.50
C GLU A 67 3.43 9.98 23.49
N ALA A 68 3.92 8.76 23.20
CA ALA A 68 3.12 7.55 23.10
C ALA A 68 3.84 6.35 23.72
#